data_AF-A0A497K1R0-F1
#
_entry.id   AF-A0A497K1R0-F1
#
_cell.length_a   1.000
_cell.length_b   1.000
_cell.length_c   1.000
_cell.angle_alpha   90.00
_cell.angle_beta   90.00
_cell.angle_gamma   90.00
#
_symmetry.space_group_name_H-M   'P 1'
#
loop_
_entity.id
_entity.type
_entity.pdbx_description
1 polymer ?
#
loop_
_entity_poly.entity_id
_entity_poly.type
_entity_poly.pdbx_seq_one_letter_code
_entity_poly.pdbx_strand_id
1 'polypeptide(L)'
;MSIKCNPLILSPILPSFRQKYIRVPAEYANRCIMHILKENFGLRSEEIEHNNLGFNVRIGGLLGVDLKVQLSSEGEVTLITFRFSYKRVILILALILIIAAVVSLSLYSALPLVAALLAFPAIYRANSEANRLLSLINEAAPLLEREFEHQSILRERKRLREFEVNIDDLYKRLCRRHMEVWGSLNVLEYKLREYQSKGFSHEEAILKVAEEEGVIEGTP
;
A
#
# COMPACT_ATOMS: atom_id res chain seq x y z
N MET A 1 -13.24 -21.92 19.23
CA MET A 1 -11.80 -21.78 18.91
C MET A 1 -11.66 -21.95 17.39
N SER A 2 -11.85 -20.87 16.64
CA SER A 2 -11.92 -20.93 15.17
C SER A 2 -10.51 -20.79 14.61
N ILE A 3 -9.97 -21.89 14.07
CA ILE A 3 -8.73 -21.87 13.29
C ILE A 3 -9.06 -21.07 12.02
N LYS A 4 -8.69 -19.78 12.00
CA LYS A 4 -8.64 -19.01 10.77
C LYS A 4 -7.63 -19.72 9.87
N CYS A 5 -8.15 -20.46 8.89
CA CYS A 5 -7.37 -20.87 7.73
C CYS A 5 -6.84 -19.60 7.08
N ASN A 6 -5.59 -19.24 7.34
CA ASN A 6 -4.84 -18.44 6.39
C ASN A 6 -4.83 -19.25 5.10
N PRO A 7 -5.40 -18.78 3.99
CA PRO A 7 -5.01 -19.35 2.72
C PRO A 7 -3.52 -19.07 2.64
N LEU A 8 -2.71 -20.12 2.76
CA LEU A 8 -1.39 -20.18 2.15
C LEU A 8 -1.63 -19.91 0.66
N ILE A 9 -1.72 -18.63 0.32
CA ILE A 9 -1.62 -18.18 -1.06
C ILE A 9 -0.21 -18.62 -1.41
N LEU A 10 -0.11 -19.78 -2.07
CA LEU A 10 1.10 -20.19 -2.75
C LEU A 10 1.54 -18.98 -3.55
N SER A 11 2.60 -18.31 -3.08
CA SER A 11 3.23 -17.25 -3.85
C SER A 11 3.49 -17.86 -5.23
N PRO A 12 3.02 -17.24 -6.32
CA PRO A 12 3.17 -17.82 -7.64
C PRO A 12 4.65 -18.04 -7.86
N ILE A 13 4.99 -19.13 -8.52
CA ILE A 13 6.39 -19.45 -8.84
C ILE A 13 7.04 -18.28 -9.61
N LEU A 14 6.25 -17.45 -10.30
CA LEU A 14 6.59 -16.15 -10.88
C LEU A 14 5.38 -15.21 -10.78
N PRO A 15 5.32 -14.26 -9.83
CA PRO A 15 4.20 -13.33 -9.73
C PRO A 15 4.22 -12.38 -10.93
N SER A 16 3.23 -12.47 -11.83
CA SER A 16 3.09 -11.53 -12.96
C SER A 16 2.23 -10.31 -12.63
N PHE A 17 1.19 -10.52 -11.81
CA PHE A 17 0.23 -9.51 -11.41
C PHE A 17 -0.17 -9.71 -9.94
N ARG A 18 -0.14 -8.61 -9.19
CA ARG A 18 -0.62 -8.55 -7.80
C ARG A 18 -1.32 -7.23 -7.56
N GLN A 19 -2.34 -7.28 -6.71
CA GLN A 19 -3.16 -6.13 -6.39
C GLN A 19 -3.43 -6.14 -4.89
N LYS A 20 -3.36 -4.96 -4.25
CA LYS A 20 -3.59 -4.79 -2.82
C LYS A 20 -4.33 -3.48 -2.56
N TYR A 21 -5.34 -3.56 -1.71
CA TYR A 21 -6.06 -2.40 -1.20
C TYR A 21 -5.42 -1.97 0.12
N ILE A 22 -5.22 -0.66 0.28
CA ILE A 22 -4.79 -0.08 1.55
C ILE A 22 -5.61 1.16 1.91
N ARG A 23 -5.94 1.32 3.19
CA ARG A 23 -6.75 2.44 3.72
C ARG A 23 -5.91 3.70 3.98
N VAL A 24 -5.15 4.12 2.98
CA VAL A 24 -4.37 5.36 3.02
C VAL A 24 -4.50 6.10 1.70
N PRO A 25 -4.33 7.43 1.67
CA PRO A 25 -4.34 8.21 0.43
C PRO A 25 -3.21 7.83 -0.53
N ALA A 26 -3.47 7.97 -1.83
CA ALA A 26 -2.56 7.48 -2.88
C ALA A 26 -1.20 8.19 -2.87
N GLU A 27 -1.17 9.47 -2.54
CA GLU A 27 0.08 10.23 -2.41
C GLU A 27 0.95 9.75 -1.25
N TYR A 28 0.32 9.43 -0.11
CA TYR A 28 1.01 8.88 1.05
C TYR A 28 1.55 7.49 0.73
N ALA A 29 0.70 6.62 0.15
CA ALA A 29 1.10 5.30 -0.33
C ALA A 29 2.29 5.36 -1.29
N ASN A 30 2.25 6.25 -2.28
CA ASN A 30 3.33 6.41 -3.25
C ASN A 30 4.65 6.75 -2.55
N ARG A 31 4.65 7.75 -1.63
CA ARG A 31 5.84 8.10 -0.86
C ARG A 31 6.39 6.93 -0.04
N CYS A 32 5.54 6.17 0.63
CA CYS A 32 5.97 5.03 1.43
C CYS A 32 6.55 3.89 0.57
N ILE A 33 5.89 3.54 -0.55
CA ILE A 33 6.41 2.50 -1.45
C ILE A 33 7.73 2.95 -2.07
N MET A 34 7.84 4.22 -2.46
CA MET A 34 9.07 4.80 -2.99
C MET A 34 10.22 4.69 -1.99
N HIS A 35 9.94 4.95 -0.71
CA HIS A 35 10.91 4.81 0.37
C HIS A 35 11.38 3.36 0.54
N ILE A 36 10.43 2.41 0.60
CA ILE A 36 10.74 0.97 0.69
C ILE A 36 11.62 0.53 -0.47
N LEU A 37 11.30 0.98 -1.69
CA LEU A 37 12.05 0.65 -2.90
C LEU A 37 13.49 1.19 -2.86
N LYS A 38 13.67 2.46 -2.47
CA LYS A 38 15.00 3.06 -2.37
C LYS A 38 15.86 2.39 -1.28
N GLU A 39 15.29 2.18 -0.11
CA GLU A 39 16.02 1.68 1.05
C GLU A 39 16.34 0.18 0.96
N ASN A 40 15.39 -0.64 0.49
CA ASN A 40 15.55 -2.10 0.49
C ASN A 40 16.14 -2.66 -0.81
N PHE A 41 15.99 -1.95 -1.94
CA PHE A 41 16.45 -2.40 -3.25
C PHE A 41 17.52 -1.50 -3.88
N GLY A 42 17.95 -0.44 -3.18
CA GLY A 42 19.08 0.42 -3.60
C GLY A 42 18.83 1.19 -4.91
N LEU A 43 17.57 1.45 -5.22
CA LEU A 43 17.16 2.00 -6.50
C LEU A 43 17.54 3.47 -6.64
N ARG A 44 18.23 3.81 -7.74
CA ARG A 44 18.58 5.19 -8.07
C ARG A 44 17.37 5.90 -8.66
N SER A 45 17.24 7.20 -8.39
CA SER A 45 16.13 8.04 -8.88
C SER A 45 15.97 8.02 -10.41
N GLU A 46 17.04 7.77 -11.15
CA GLU A 46 17.08 7.67 -12.62
C GLU A 46 16.41 6.39 -13.15
N GLU A 47 16.26 5.35 -12.32
CA GLU A 47 15.63 4.08 -12.70
C GLU A 47 14.10 4.12 -12.53
N ILE A 48 13.55 5.26 -12.12
CA ILE A 48 12.16 5.44 -11.73
C ILE A 48 11.47 6.40 -12.70
N GLU A 49 10.78 5.83 -13.69
CA GLU A 49 9.96 6.60 -14.62
C GLU A 49 8.62 6.92 -13.95
N HIS A 50 8.35 8.21 -13.71
CA HIS A 50 7.14 8.66 -13.03
C HIS A 50 6.01 8.94 -14.02
N ASN A 51 4.81 8.47 -13.72
CA ASN A 51 3.58 8.78 -14.45
C ASN A 51 2.45 9.06 -13.45
N ASN A 52 2.16 10.32 -13.14
CA ASN A 52 1.16 10.78 -12.16
C ASN A 52 1.14 10.00 -10.83
N LEU A 53 0.43 8.87 -10.77
CA LEU A 53 0.28 7.98 -9.60
C LEU A 53 0.86 6.57 -9.82
N GLY A 54 1.71 6.38 -10.82
CA GLY A 54 2.40 5.13 -11.08
C GLY A 54 3.85 5.35 -11.43
N PHE A 55 4.65 4.30 -11.34
CA PHE A 55 6.04 4.34 -11.72
C PHE A 55 6.53 2.97 -12.21
N ASN A 56 7.52 3.02 -13.11
CA ASN A 56 8.24 1.83 -13.57
C ASN A 56 9.62 1.79 -12.91
N VAL A 57 10.00 0.62 -12.41
CA VAL A 57 11.23 0.39 -11.64
C VAL A 57 11.84 -0.94 -12.02
N ARG A 58 13.17 -1.05 -12.02
CA ARG A 58 13.89 -2.30 -12.23
C ARG A 58 14.37 -2.88 -10.90
N ILE A 59 14.02 -4.12 -10.60
CA ILE A 59 14.41 -4.77 -9.34
C ILE A 59 15.37 -5.92 -9.65
N GLY A 60 16.57 -5.92 -9.07
CA GLY A 60 17.55 -7.01 -9.24
C GLY A 60 18.60 -6.81 -10.34
N GLY A 61 18.78 -5.57 -10.82
CA GLY A 61 19.87 -5.21 -11.74
C GLY A 61 19.74 -5.82 -13.15
N LEU A 62 20.86 -6.29 -13.72
CA LEU A 62 20.94 -6.77 -15.12
C LEU A 62 20.03 -7.99 -15.39
N LEU A 63 19.91 -8.89 -14.41
CA LEU A 63 19.05 -10.07 -14.42
C LEU A 63 17.76 -9.84 -13.62
N GLY A 64 17.37 -8.58 -13.48
CA GLY A 64 16.24 -8.15 -12.70
C GLY A 64 14.89 -8.28 -13.41
N VAL A 65 13.84 -7.99 -12.64
CA VAL A 65 12.45 -7.94 -13.09
C VAL A 65 12.05 -6.48 -13.28
N ASP A 66 11.35 -6.20 -14.38
CA ASP A 66 10.73 -4.90 -14.59
C ASP A 66 9.42 -4.86 -13.78
N LEU A 67 9.32 -3.94 -12.82
CA LEU A 67 8.14 -3.70 -12.01
C LEU A 67 7.44 -2.42 -12.48
N LYS A 68 6.14 -2.53 -12.77
CA LYS A 68 5.24 -1.40 -12.94
C LYS A 68 4.28 -1.33 -11.76
N VAL A 69 4.34 -0.24 -11.02
CA VAL A 69 3.42 0.08 -9.93
C VAL A 69 2.42 1.10 -10.43
N GLN A 70 1.14 0.86 -10.20
CA GLN A 70 0.07 1.82 -10.46
C GLN A 70 -0.76 1.98 -9.20
N LEU A 71 -0.92 3.21 -8.75
CA LEU A 71 -1.81 3.57 -7.66
C LEU A 71 -3.06 4.22 -8.24
N SER A 72 -4.22 3.83 -7.74
CA SER A 72 -5.51 4.44 -8.08
C SER A 72 -6.24 4.75 -6.78
N SER A 73 -6.74 5.98 -6.67
CA SER A 73 -7.53 6.40 -5.51
C SER A 73 -8.99 6.03 -5.73
N GLU A 74 -9.55 5.30 -4.77
CA GLU A 74 -10.98 4.98 -4.67
C GLU A 74 -11.49 5.61 -3.37
N GLY A 75 -11.56 6.95 -3.34
CA GLY A 75 -11.91 7.71 -2.15
C GLY A 75 -10.80 7.66 -1.09
N GLU A 76 -11.13 7.16 0.11
CA GLU A 76 -10.18 7.03 1.24
C GLU A 76 -9.27 5.79 1.13
N VAL A 77 -9.53 4.91 0.15
CA VAL A 77 -8.76 3.69 -0.07
C VAL A 77 -7.91 3.86 -1.33
N THR A 78 -6.67 3.38 -1.26
CA THR A 78 -5.80 3.30 -2.43
C THR A 78 -5.70 1.86 -2.89
N LEU A 79 -5.95 1.69 -4.19
CA LEU A 79 -5.67 0.47 -4.90
C LEU A 79 -4.25 0.50 -5.46
N ILE A 80 -3.42 -0.44 -5.01
CA ILE A 80 -2.06 -0.62 -5.53
C ILE A 80 -2.03 -1.84 -6.43
N THR A 81 -1.56 -1.64 -7.65
CA THR A 81 -1.36 -2.67 -8.66
C THR A 81 0.12 -2.83 -8.95
N PHE A 82 0.63 -4.05 -8.79
CA PHE A 82 1.99 -4.45 -9.11
C PHE A 82 1.97 -5.37 -10.34
N ARG A 83 2.67 -4.97 -11.40
CA ARG A 83 2.86 -5.74 -12.62
C ARG A 83 4.35 -6.05 -12.80
N PHE A 84 4.69 -7.33 -12.82
CA PHE A 84 6.05 -7.80 -12.98
C PHE A 84 6.24 -8.36 -14.39
N SER A 85 7.29 -7.91 -15.07
CA SER A 85 7.67 -8.35 -16.41
C SER A 85 9.03 -9.03 -16.38
N TYR A 86 9.03 -10.31 -16.75
CA TYR A 86 10.22 -11.17 -16.84
C TYR A 86 10.79 -11.24 -18.26
N LYS A 87 10.31 -10.39 -19.19
CA LYS A 87 10.70 -10.42 -20.61
C LYS A 87 12.22 -10.42 -20.79
N ARG A 88 12.93 -9.60 -20.02
CA ARG A 88 14.39 -9.49 -20.08
C ARG A 88 15.09 -10.80 -19.68
N VAL A 89 14.69 -11.38 -18.55
CA VAL A 89 15.23 -12.67 -18.07
C VAL A 89 14.98 -13.76 -19.11
N ILE A 90 13.76 -13.81 -19.66
CA ILE A 90 13.40 -14.76 -20.72
C ILE A 90 14.26 -14.55 -21.98
N LEU A 91 14.46 -13.31 -22.42
CA LEU A 91 15.28 -13.00 -23.60
C LEU A 91 16.75 -13.38 -23.40
N ILE A 92 17.32 -13.11 -22.22
CA ILE A 92 18.70 -13.48 -21.90
C ILE A 92 18.86 -15.00 -21.91
N LEU A 93 17.92 -15.73 -21.30
CA LEU A 93 17.97 -17.20 -21.29
C LEU A 93 17.77 -17.81 -22.67
N ALA A 94 16.86 -17.26 -23.47
CA ALA A 94 16.68 -17.67 -24.86
C ALA A 94 17.96 -17.46 -25.66
N LEU A 95 18.64 -16.32 -25.49
CA LEU A 95 19.91 -16.04 -26.14
C LEU A 95 21.00 -17.05 -25.71
N ILE A 96 21.11 -17.35 -24.42
CA ILE A 96 22.05 -18.36 -23.90
C ILE A 96 21.77 -19.73 -24.52
N LEU A 97 20.51 -20.14 -24.61
CA LEU A 97 20.11 -21.41 -25.20
C LEU A 97 20.40 -21.48 -26.70
N ILE A 98 20.14 -20.40 -27.45
CA ILE A 98 20.45 -20.32 -28.89
C ILE A 98 21.96 -20.45 -29.11
N ILE A 99 22.77 -19.70 -28.35
CA ILE A 99 24.24 -19.78 -28.43
C ILE A 99 24.72 -21.19 -28.10
N ALA A 100 24.19 -21.79 -27.03
CA ALA A 100 24.53 -23.15 -26.64
C ALA A 100 24.18 -24.18 -27.72
N ALA A 101 23.03 -24.04 -28.40
CA ALA A 101 22.62 -24.92 -29.49
C ALA A 101 23.57 -24.81 -30.70
N VAL A 102 23.96 -23.59 -31.09
CA VAL A 102 24.89 -23.37 -32.21
C VAL A 102 26.28 -23.95 -31.91
N VAL A 103 26.78 -23.74 -30.69
CA VAL A 103 28.07 -24.31 -30.24
C VAL A 103 27.98 -25.84 -30.15
N SER A 104 26.86 -26.38 -29.66
CA SER A 104 26.62 -27.82 -29.57
C SER A 104 26.65 -28.49 -30.95
N LEU A 105 26.01 -27.86 -31.96
CA LEU A 105 26.08 -28.32 -33.35
C LEU A 105 27.52 -28.28 -33.90
N SER A 106 28.25 -27.22 -33.61
CA SER A 106 29.61 -27.01 -34.12
C SER A 106 30.62 -28.01 -33.54
N LEU A 107 30.44 -28.40 -32.28
CA LEU A 107 31.30 -29.32 -31.54
C LEU A 107 30.80 -30.77 -31.53
N TYR A 108 29.64 -31.05 -32.15
CA TYR A 108 28.95 -32.35 -32.10
C TYR A 108 28.83 -32.93 -30.68
N SER A 109 28.61 -32.06 -29.69
CA SER A 109 28.59 -32.43 -28.27
C SER A 109 27.43 -31.77 -27.57
N ALA A 110 26.76 -32.51 -26.67
CA ALA A 110 25.68 -31.99 -25.85
C ALA A 110 26.16 -31.16 -24.65
N LEU A 111 27.48 -31.10 -24.39
CA LEU A 111 28.04 -30.38 -23.25
C LEU A 111 27.63 -28.91 -23.15
N PRO A 112 27.61 -28.11 -24.25
CA PRO A 112 27.16 -26.71 -24.19
C PRO A 112 25.70 -26.56 -23.76
N LEU A 113 24.82 -27.49 -24.14
CA LEU A 113 23.41 -27.49 -23.72
C LEU A 113 23.26 -27.77 -22.23
N VAL A 114 24.05 -28.71 -21.69
CA VAL A 114 24.09 -28.99 -20.25
C VAL A 114 24.63 -27.76 -19.50
N ALA A 115 25.67 -27.11 -20.02
CA ALA A 115 26.21 -25.89 -19.43
C ALA A 115 25.19 -24.74 -19.40
N ALA A 116 24.30 -24.63 -20.39
CA ALA A 116 23.24 -23.63 -20.40
C ALA A 116 22.26 -23.77 -19.22
N LEU A 117 22.13 -24.96 -18.63
CA LEU A 117 21.31 -25.16 -17.42
C LEU A 117 21.82 -24.34 -16.22
N LEU A 118 23.10 -23.99 -16.19
CA LEU A 118 23.68 -23.14 -15.14
C LEU A 118 23.13 -21.70 -15.17
N ALA A 119 22.42 -21.28 -16.23
CA ALA A 119 21.76 -20.00 -16.29
C ALA A 119 20.40 -19.97 -15.58
N PHE A 120 19.77 -21.13 -15.32
CA PHE A 120 18.44 -21.20 -14.69
C PHE A 120 18.33 -20.59 -13.28
N PRO A 121 19.36 -20.63 -12.41
CA PRO A 121 19.33 -19.92 -11.13
C PRO A 121 19.03 -18.42 -11.25
N ALA A 122 19.28 -17.79 -12.41
CA ALA A 122 18.91 -16.40 -12.66
C ALA A 122 17.39 -16.17 -12.58
N ILE A 123 16.57 -17.14 -13.03
CA ILE A 123 15.10 -17.09 -12.92
C ILE A 123 14.70 -17.10 -11.45
N TYR A 124 15.29 -18.01 -10.68
CA TYR A 124 15.00 -18.14 -9.25
C TYR A 124 15.36 -16.85 -8.50
N ARG A 125 16.51 -16.25 -8.81
CA ARG A 125 16.93 -14.97 -8.23
C ARG A 125 15.94 -13.85 -8.56
N ALA A 126 15.58 -13.69 -9.84
CA ALA A 126 14.62 -12.69 -10.28
C ALA A 126 13.25 -12.85 -9.58
N ASN A 127 12.80 -14.10 -9.43
CA ASN A 127 11.58 -14.42 -8.71
C ASN A 127 11.68 -14.12 -7.21
N SER A 128 12.82 -14.42 -6.59
CA SER A 128 13.03 -14.16 -5.15
C SER A 128 12.96 -12.67 -4.82
N GLU A 129 13.49 -11.80 -5.68
CA GLU A 129 13.41 -10.35 -5.49
C GLU A 129 11.96 -9.82 -5.61
N ALA A 130 11.20 -10.33 -6.59
CA ALA A 130 9.79 -9.97 -6.75
C ALA A 130 8.95 -10.39 -5.54
N ASN A 131 9.17 -11.62 -5.04
CA ASN A 131 8.49 -12.11 -3.84
C ASN A 131 8.94 -11.38 -2.57
N ARG A 132 10.22 -11.01 -2.47
CA ARG A 132 10.75 -10.21 -1.36
C ARG A 132 10.05 -8.85 -1.30
N LEU A 133 9.88 -8.16 -2.42
CA LEU A 133 9.13 -6.90 -2.46
C LEU A 133 7.69 -7.11 -1.98
N LEU A 134 7.00 -8.11 -2.53
CA LEU A 134 5.61 -8.38 -2.15
C LEU A 134 5.49 -8.68 -0.66
N SER A 135 6.46 -9.40 -0.08
CA SER A 135 6.52 -9.67 1.35
C SER A 135 6.69 -8.38 2.16
N LEU A 136 7.64 -7.51 1.79
CA LEU A 136 7.87 -6.24 2.48
C LEU A 136 6.65 -5.31 2.41
N ILE A 137 6.00 -5.22 1.25
CA ILE A 137 4.75 -4.47 1.11
C ILE A 137 3.64 -5.12 1.96
N ASN A 138 3.60 -6.45 2.01
CA ASN A 138 2.57 -7.13 2.76
C ASN A 138 2.69 -6.88 4.27
N GLU A 139 3.92 -6.89 4.77
CA GLU A 139 4.28 -6.62 6.16
C GLU A 139 4.15 -5.14 6.53
N ALA A 140 4.59 -4.24 5.67
CA ALA A 140 4.55 -2.79 5.92
C ALA A 140 3.13 -2.21 5.80
N ALA A 141 2.27 -2.73 4.92
CA ALA A 141 0.94 -2.18 4.69
C ALA A 141 0.10 -1.97 5.98
N PRO A 142 -0.11 -2.98 6.86
CA PRO A 142 -0.89 -2.77 8.08
C PRO A 142 -0.25 -1.77 9.04
N LEU A 143 1.08 -1.68 9.05
CA LEU A 143 1.80 -0.71 9.88
C LEU A 143 1.60 0.72 9.35
N LEU A 144 1.67 0.88 8.03
CA LEU A 144 1.43 2.16 7.36
C LEU A 144 -0.02 2.64 7.53
N GLU A 145 -0.99 1.73 7.45
CA GLU A 145 -2.40 2.05 7.72
C GLU A 145 -2.58 2.54 9.14
N ARG A 146 -2.05 1.80 10.14
CA ARG A 146 -2.15 2.19 11.54
C ARG A 146 -1.46 3.53 11.83
N GLU A 147 -0.27 3.73 11.28
CA GLU A 147 0.46 4.99 11.46
C GLU A 147 -0.29 6.15 10.81
N PHE A 148 -0.85 5.95 9.62
CA PHE A 148 -1.65 6.96 8.95
C PHE A 148 -2.94 7.29 9.73
N GLU A 149 -3.67 6.28 10.20
CA GLU A 149 -4.85 6.47 11.05
C GLU A 149 -4.49 7.28 12.29
N HIS A 150 -3.42 6.91 12.99
CA HIS A 150 -2.96 7.62 14.17
C HIS A 150 -2.57 9.08 13.85
N GLN A 151 -1.82 9.32 12.78
CA GLN A 151 -1.46 10.68 12.37
C GLN A 151 -2.68 11.51 11.96
N SER A 152 -3.67 10.89 11.31
CA SER A 152 -4.90 11.56 10.90
C SER A 152 -5.68 12.03 12.14
N ILE A 153 -5.80 11.20 13.17
CA ILE A 153 -6.43 11.56 14.45
C ILE A 153 -5.66 12.70 15.12
N LEU A 154 -4.31 12.65 15.15
CA LEU A 154 -3.52 13.72 15.78
C LEU A 154 -3.67 15.07 15.06
N ARG A 155 -3.65 15.06 13.72
CA ARG A 155 -3.90 16.28 12.92
C ARG A 155 -5.29 16.82 13.18
N GLU A 156 -6.26 15.93 13.22
CA GLU A 156 -7.65 16.27 13.48
C GLU A 156 -7.83 16.90 14.85
N ARG A 157 -7.28 16.29 15.90
CA ARG A 157 -7.28 16.83 17.25
C ARG A 157 -6.58 18.18 17.36
N LYS A 158 -5.54 18.41 16.56
CA LYS A 158 -4.87 19.72 16.50
C LYS A 158 -5.80 20.76 15.90
N ARG A 159 -6.43 20.47 14.77
CA ARG A 159 -7.42 21.33 14.11
C ARG A 159 -8.63 21.61 15.00
N LEU A 160 -9.16 20.59 15.67
CA LEU A 160 -10.29 20.75 16.59
C LEU A 160 -9.95 21.68 17.78
N ARG A 161 -8.70 21.68 18.24
CA ARG A 161 -8.23 22.59 19.29
C ARG A 161 -8.06 24.03 18.84
N GLU A 162 -8.10 24.31 17.54
CA GLU A 162 -8.08 25.67 17.00
C GLU A 162 -9.46 26.34 17.07
N PHE A 163 -10.54 25.57 17.29
CA PHE A 163 -11.87 26.13 17.51
C PHE A 163 -11.96 26.77 18.89
N GLU A 164 -12.07 28.10 18.91
CA GLU A 164 -12.36 28.86 20.11
C GLU A 164 -13.88 28.94 20.34
N VAL A 165 -14.48 27.81 20.75
CA VAL A 165 -15.93 27.68 20.95
C VAL A 165 -16.22 27.20 22.37
N ASN A 166 -17.32 27.68 22.95
CA ASN A 166 -17.81 27.20 24.23
C ASN A 166 -18.39 25.78 24.08
N ILE A 167 -17.68 24.79 24.59
CA ILE A 167 -18.04 23.36 24.47
C ILE A 167 -19.39 23.06 25.14
N ASP A 168 -19.70 23.68 26.28
CA ASP A 168 -20.94 23.43 27.01
C ASP A 168 -22.16 23.95 26.24
N ASP A 169 -22.04 25.13 25.62
CA ASP A 169 -23.09 25.67 24.75
C ASP A 169 -23.30 24.77 23.53
N LEU A 170 -22.19 24.32 22.93
CA LEU A 170 -22.23 23.46 21.76
C LEU A 170 -22.90 22.12 22.06
N TYR A 171 -22.56 21.51 23.19
CA TYR A 171 -23.17 20.26 23.66
C TYR A 171 -24.67 20.43 23.93
N LYS A 172 -25.11 21.55 24.52
CA LYS A 172 -26.53 21.85 24.72
C LYS A 172 -27.28 21.99 23.40
N ARG A 173 -26.68 22.65 22.40
CA ARG A 173 -27.26 22.78 21.06
C ARG A 173 -27.40 21.42 20.38
N LEU A 174 -26.39 20.56 20.48
CA LEU A 174 -26.46 19.17 19.99
C LEU A 174 -27.55 18.36 20.69
N CYS A 175 -27.63 18.43 22.02
CA CYS A 175 -28.68 17.76 22.79
C CYS A 175 -30.08 18.19 22.33
N ARG A 176 -30.30 19.50 22.15
CA ARG A 176 -31.58 20.04 21.68
C ARG A 176 -31.92 19.49 20.29
N ARG A 177 -31.00 19.57 19.34
CA ARG A 177 -31.20 19.07 17.97
C ARG A 177 -31.48 17.58 17.94
N HIS A 178 -30.76 16.77 18.69
CA HIS A 178 -31.01 15.34 18.75
C HIS A 178 -32.35 14.99 19.41
N MET A 179 -32.76 15.74 20.43
CA MET A 179 -34.08 15.59 21.01
C MET A 179 -35.20 15.96 20.03
N GLU A 180 -35.01 17.02 19.24
CA GLU A 180 -35.98 17.47 18.22
C GLU A 180 -36.10 16.49 17.04
N VAL A 181 -34.97 15.97 16.55
CA VAL A 181 -34.94 15.12 15.35
C VAL A 181 -35.22 13.65 15.68
N TRP A 182 -34.63 13.13 16.76
CA TRP A 182 -34.63 11.71 17.09
C TRP A 182 -35.44 11.37 18.34
N GLY A 183 -35.93 12.36 19.09
CA GLY A 183 -36.65 12.15 20.36
C GLY A 183 -35.80 11.50 21.46
N SER A 184 -34.47 11.39 21.27
CA SER A 184 -33.57 10.73 22.21
C SER A 184 -32.13 11.22 22.06
N LEU A 185 -31.36 11.11 23.15
CA LEU A 185 -29.93 11.41 23.16
C LEU A 185 -29.05 10.18 22.86
N ASN A 186 -29.65 8.99 22.74
CA ASN A 186 -28.90 7.74 22.55
C ASN A 186 -28.00 7.79 21.31
N VAL A 187 -28.46 8.43 20.23
CA VAL A 187 -27.67 8.60 18.99
C VAL A 187 -26.46 9.50 19.24
N LEU A 188 -26.66 10.61 19.97
CA LEU A 188 -25.58 11.52 20.33
C LEU A 188 -24.54 10.83 21.22
N GLU A 189 -25.01 10.16 22.28
CA GLU A 189 -24.13 9.42 23.18
C GLU A 189 -23.34 8.32 22.46
N TYR A 190 -23.99 7.61 21.54
CA TYR A 190 -23.33 6.60 20.72
C TYR A 190 -22.20 7.21 19.89
N LYS A 191 -22.48 8.30 19.16
CA LYS A 191 -21.46 9.01 18.35
C LYS A 191 -20.29 9.52 19.20
N LEU A 192 -20.59 10.11 20.36
CA LEU A 192 -19.55 10.60 21.27
C LEU A 192 -18.65 9.47 21.77
N ARG A 193 -19.24 8.34 22.17
CA ARG A 193 -18.48 7.15 22.60
C ARG A 193 -17.68 6.55 21.45
N GLU A 194 -18.20 6.57 20.23
CA GLU A 194 -17.48 6.10 19.04
C GLU A 194 -16.19 6.90 18.83
N TYR A 195 -16.26 8.24 18.85
CA TYR A 195 -15.06 9.09 18.75
C TYR A 195 -14.11 8.91 19.92
N GLN A 196 -14.63 8.79 21.14
CA GLN A 196 -13.78 8.50 22.29
C GLN A 196 -13.03 7.16 22.16
N SER A 197 -13.67 6.13 21.61
CA SER A 197 -13.04 4.84 21.34
C SER A 197 -11.94 4.91 20.27
N LYS A 198 -12.04 5.88 19.35
CA LYS A 198 -11.02 6.19 18.34
C LYS A 198 -9.88 7.06 18.90
N GLY A 199 -9.96 7.51 20.16
CA GLY A 199 -8.89 8.24 20.85
C GLY A 199 -9.09 9.75 20.99
N PHE A 200 -10.29 10.27 20.71
CA PHE A 200 -10.65 11.66 20.98
C PHE A 200 -11.04 11.86 22.45
N SER A 201 -10.78 13.06 23.00
CA SER A 201 -11.34 13.47 24.30
C SER A 201 -12.85 13.69 24.19
N HIS A 202 -13.54 13.83 25.33
CA HIS A 202 -14.98 14.14 25.31
C HIS A 202 -15.28 15.47 24.60
N GLU A 203 -14.50 16.51 24.88
CA GLU A 203 -14.65 17.83 24.26
C GLU A 203 -14.34 17.79 22.76
N GLU A 204 -13.27 17.08 22.37
CA GLU A 204 -12.91 16.90 20.96
C GLU A 204 -14.00 16.10 20.21
N ALA A 205 -14.61 15.10 20.85
CA ALA A 205 -15.73 14.35 20.28
C ALA A 205 -16.97 15.23 20.08
N ILE A 206 -17.27 16.14 21.03
CA ILE A 206 -18.37 17.11 20.90
C ILE A 206 -18.13 18.04 19.70
N LEU A 207 -16.92 18.59 19.57
CA LEU A 207 -16.55 19.43 18.43
C LEU A 207 -16.66 18.68 17.11
N LYS A 208 -16.21 17.41 17.07
CA LYS A 208 -16.27 16.60 15.86
C LYS A 208 -17.70 16.31 15.41
N VAL A 209 -18.57 15.91 16.33
CA VAL A 209 -20.00 15.69 16.04
C VAL A 209 -20.67 16.99 15.60
N ALA A 210 -20.34 18.11 16.24
CA ALA A 210 -20.87 19.42 15.87
C ALA A 210 -20.47 19.84 14.45
N GLU A 211 -19.23 19.57 14.03
CA GLU A 211 -18.76 19.85 12.67
C GLU A 211 -19.49 18.97 11.65
N GLU A 212 -19.59 17.67 11.90
CA GLU A 212 -20.25 16.72 10.99
C GLU A 212 -21.74 17.01 10.82
N GLU A 213 -22.40 17.52 11.85
CA GLU A 213 -23.79 17.93 11.81
C GLU A 213 -23.98 19.40 11.35
N GLY A 214 -22.90 20.09 10.98
CA GLY A 214 -22.93 21.48 10.51
C GLY A 214 -23.44 22.47 11.55
N VAL A 215 -23.25 22.18 12.84
CA VAL A 215 -23.53 23.10 13.96
C VAL A 215 -22.45 24.18 14.06
N ILE A 216 -21.22 23.80 13.69
CA ILE A 216 -20.08 24.68 13.45
C ILE A 216 -19.60 24.49 12.01
N GLU A 217 -19.14 25.55 11.37
CA GLU A 217 -18.53 25.46 10.05
C GLU A 217 -17.08 24.95 10.21
N GLY A 218 -16.77 23.84 9.55
CA GLY A 218 -15.37 23.44 9.38
C GLY A 218 -14.65 24.49 8.54
N THR A 219 -13.55 25.04 9.03
CA THR A 219 -12.67 25.84 8.17
C THR A 219 -12.16 24.97 7.02
N PRO A 220 -12.20 25.46 5.77
CA PRO A 220 -11.79 24.70 4.59
C PRO A 220 -10.30 24.32 4.60
#